data_AF-A0A2V6GB58-F1
#
_entry.id   AF-A0A2V6GB58-F1
#
_cell.length_a   1.000
_cell.length_b   1.000
_cell.length_c   1.000
_cell.angle_alpha   90.00
_cell.angle_beta   90.00
_cell.angle_gamma   90.00
#
_symmetry.space_group_name_H-M   'P 1'
#
loop_
_entity.id
_entity.type
_entity.pdbx_description
1 polymer ?
#
loop_
_entity_poly.entity_id
_entity_poly.type
_entity_poly.pdbx_seq_one_letter_code
_entity_poly.pdbx_strand_id
1 'polypeptide(L)'
;MIRKSCELDRALSFRDVNRSRVMVRPSRPPLHKMTQIIRRIAPDVGWLPVSFANIYFLGRPGGRWAVVDAGLPGRAAEIIEAAEARFGTGSKPEAILLTHGHMDHIGSARRLAEHWDIPIYAHPLELPYLTAKSPYPPSDPTVGGAIAFLSRFWRAAPRDLRPHVRELPPGKVPGVTGWKWIATPGHSPGHVSFFRASDRVLIAGDAVATMNMDSWSGLVSGRQALARAGTPFTCDWQATRASVNELAQLRPNVIGCGHGVPMSNAELPERMENFAQRFRAPRSGRYVRQPAQTDNNGIVDLPRAPFDPVPFATVASLVLIGIALGAGYLEEQERR
;
A
#
# COMPACT_ATOMS: atom_id res chain seq x y z
N MET A 1 34.81 -45.15 48.22
CA MET A 1 35.70 -46.30 48.52
C MET A 1 35.35 -47.40 47.53
N ILE A 2 36.09 -47.49 46.41
CA ILE A 2 37.02 -48.59 46.08
C ILE A 2 36.32 -49.83 45.47
N ARG A 3 36.51 -49.97 44.14
CA ARG A 3 36.83 -51.20 43.36
C ARG A 3 35.72 -52.28 43.22
N LYS A 4 35.64 -53.10 42.16
CA LYS A 4 36.41 -53.29 40.92
C LYS A 4 35.68 -54.29 39.99
N SER A 5 35.87 -54.08 38.68
CA SER A 5 36.17 -55.03 37.59
C SER A 5 35.26 -56.23 37.25
N CYS A 6 34.92 -56.32 35.97
CA CYS A 6 35.05 -57.55 35.17
C CYS A 6 35.37 -57.18 33.71
N GLU A 7 36.41 -57.82 33.15
CA GLU A 7 36.90 -57.73 31.76
C GLU A 7 36.15 -58.69 30.82
N LEU A 8 36.42 -58.54 29.51
CA LEU A 8 36.30 -59.46 28.35
C LEU A 8 35.49 -58.78 27.22
N ASP A 9 35.88 -58.76 25.95
CA ASP A 9 37.08 -59.18 25.23
C ASP A 9 36.97 -58.61 23.78
N ARG A 10 38.12 -58.37 23.12
CA ARG A 10 38.44 -58.52 21.66
C ARG A 10 37.35 -58.36 20.57
N ALA A 11 37.56 -57.79 19.37
CA ALA A 11 38.74 -57.36 18.61
C ALA A 11 38.32 -56.72 17.25
N LEU A 12 39.31 -56.13 16.53
CA LEU A 12 39.38 -55.83 15.07
C LEU A 12 38.48 -54.66 14.60
N SER A 13 38.88 -53.70 13.74
CA SER A 13 39.94 -53.63 12.72
C SER A 13 40.13 -52.15 12.33
N PHE A 14 41.37 -51.73 12.10
CA PHE A 14 41.76 -50.42 11.57
C PHE A 14 41.32 -50.26 10.10
N ARG A 15 40.54 -49.22 9.78
CA ARG A 15 40.48 -48.62 8.43
C ARG A 15 40.21 -47.11 8.47
N ASP A 16 41.18 -46.36 7.95
CA ASP A 16 41.09 -45.12 7.17
C ASP A 16 40.21 -43.96 7.64
N VAL A 17 40.84 -42.99 8.31
CA VAL A 17 40.30 -41.64 8.52
C VAL A 17 40.72 -40.74 7.35
N ASN A 18 39.86 -40.61 6.34
CA ASN A 18 40.00 -39.58 5.31
C ASN A 18 39.23 -38.32 5.77
N ARG A 19 39.94 -37.35 6.38
CA ARG A 19 39.36 -36.05 6.79
C ARG A 19 39.33 -35.09 5.61
N SER A 20 38.19 -34.97 4.96
CA SER A 20 37.89 -33.88 4.03
C SER A 20 37.69 -32.58 4.82
N ARG A 21 38.60 -31.61 4.61
CA ARG A 21 38.56 -30.26 5.18
C ARG A 21 37.41 -29.48 4.52
N VAL A 22 36.23 -29.43 5.15
CA VAL A 22 35.16 -28.53 4.72
C VAL A 22 35.57 -27.10 5.07
N MET A 23 35.87 -26.32 4.04
CA MET A 23 36.17 -24.90 4.13
C MET A 23 34.87 -24.15 4.47
N VAL A 24 34.64 -23.89 5.75
CA VAL A 24 33.53 -23.05 6.21
C VAL A 24 33.82 -21.63 5.74
N ARG A 25 33.09 -21.16 4.72
CA ARG A 25 33.11 -19.75 4.30
C ARG A 25 32.67 -18.90 5.50
N PRO A 26 33.41 -17.83 5.86
CA PRO A 26 32.97 -16.95 6.92
C PRO A 26 31.61 -16.35 6.54
N SER A 27 30.62 -16.54 7.41
CA SER A 27 29.32 -15.91 7.30
C SER A 27 29.53 -14.39 7.26
N ARG A 28 28.98 -13.74 6.22
CA ARG A 28 28.89 -12.28 6.19
C ARG A 28 28.15 -11.83 7.46
N PRO A 29 28.63 -10.80 8.18
CA PRO A 29 27.88 -10.27 9.31
C PRO A 29 26.49 -9.84 8.82
N PRO A 30 25.43 -10.06 9.62
CA PRO A 30 24.11 -9.60 9.24
C PRO A 30 24.20 -8.08 9.04
N LEU A 31 23.82 -7.61 7.84
CA LEU A 31 23.47 -6.22 7.63
C LEU A 31 22.53 -5.85 8.77
N HIS A 32 22.95 -4.93 9.64
CA HIS A 32 22.11 -4.38 10.69
C HIS A 32 20.81 -3.93 10.00
N LYS A 33 19.72 -4.71 10.14
CA LYS A 33 18.42 -4.29 9.67
C LYS A 33 18.08 -3.07 10.53
N MET A 34 18.18 -1.88 9.93
CA MET A 34 17.69 -0.69 10.60
C MET A 34 16.19 -0.85 10.77
N THR A 35 15.75 -1.13 11.98
CA THR A 35 14.34 -1.14 12.35
C THR A 35 13.74 0.21 11.95
N GLN A 36 12.71 0.19 11.10
CA GLN A 36 12.03 1.41 10.73
C GLN A 36 11.29 1.96 11.96
N ILE A 37 11.51 3.23 12.26
CA ILE A 37 10.94 3.88 13.45
C ILE A 37 9.65 4.60 13.05
N ILE A 38 8.56 4.29 13.75
CA ILE A 38 7.28 5.01 13.60
C ILE A 38 7.47 6.47 14.02
N ARG A 39 7.36 7.39 13.06
CA ARG A 39 7.50 8.84 13.27
C ARG A 39 6.19 9.43 13.78
N ARG A 40 6.25 10.33 14.75
CA ARG A 40 5.05 11.01 15.26
C ARG A 40 4.64 12.14 14.32
N ILE A 41 3.35 12.23 13.97
CA ILE A 41 2.79 13.34 13.16
C ILE A 41 1.80 14.21 13.94
N ALA A 42 1.21 13.66 15.00
CA ALA A 42 0.35 14.36 15.97
C ALA A 42 0.46 13.64 17.32
N PRO A 43 -0.07 14.19 18.43
CA PRO A 43 -0.15 13.45 19.70
C PRO A 43 -0.77 12.08 19.44
N ASP A 44 -0.08 11.02 19.86
CA ASP A 44 -0.47 9.61 19.69
C ASP A 44 -0.72 9.08 18.27
N VAL A 45 -0.41 9.86 17.23
CA VAL A 45 -0.48 9.41 15.83
C VAL A 45 0.91 9.16 15.29
N GLY A 46 1.15 7.92 14.90
CA GLY A 46 2.36 7.45 14.25
C GLY A 46 2.21 7.31 12.74
N TRP A 47 3.31 7.48 12.02
CA TRP A 47 3.44 7.29 10.58
C TRP A 47 4.65 6.41 10.30
N LEU A 48 4.46 5.42 9.44
CA LEU A 48 5.50 4.54 8.91
C LEU A 48 5.40 4.52 7.38
N PRO A 49 6.40 5.05 6.65
CA PRO A 49 6.47 4.83 5.22
C PRO A 49 6.93 3.39 4.94
N VAL A 50 6.18 2.67 4.11
CA VAL A 50 6.51 1.33 3.64
C VAL A 50 6.66 1.38 2.12
N SER A 51 7.91 1.58 1.67
CA SER A 51 8.23 1.95 0.29
C SER A 51 7.51 3.24 -0.12
N PHE A 52 6.55 3.19 -1.05
CA PHE A 52 5.79 4.35 -1.51
C PHE A 52 4.42 4.51 -0.86
N ALA A 53 3.97 3.54 -0.05
CA ALA A 53 2.70 3.59 0.67
C ALA A 53 2.92 3.95 2.15
N ASN A 54 1.93 4.59 2.76
CA ASN A 54 1.96 5.00 4.15
C ASN A 54 1.07 4.12 5.02
N ILE A 55 1.54 3.86 6.24
CA ILE A 55 0.78 3.21 7.29
C ILE A 55 0.72 4.16 8.48
N TYR A 56 -0.44 4.23 9.13
CA TYR A 56 -0.65 5.05 10.32
C TYR A 56 -0.99 4.21 11.54
N PHE A 57 -0.56 4.69 12.70
CA PHE A 57 -0.79 4.05 13.98
C PHE A 57 -1.53 5.04 14.88
N LEU A 58 -2.75 4.70 15.28
CA LEU A 58 -3.62 5.55 16.08
C LEU A 58 -3.61 5.04 17.51
N GLY A 59 -3.03 5.78 18.46
CA GLY A 59 -3.03 5.41 19.88
C GLY A 59 -1.67 5.55 20.57
N ARG A 60 -1.72 5.53 21.90
CA ARG A 60 -0.54 5.70 22.77
C ARG A 60 0.07 4.34 23.14
N PRO A 61 1.41 4.26 23.29
CA PRO A 61 2.04 3.12 23.96
C PRO A 61 1.38 2.84 25.32
N GLY A 62 1.16 1.56 25.64
CA GLY A 62 0.48 1.12 26.87
C GLY A 62 -1.05 1.28 26.89
N GLY A 63 -1.65 1.82 25.81
CA GLY A 63 -3.10 1.92 25.66
C GLY A 63 -3.62 1.12 24.46
N ARG A 64 -4.92 1.29 24.17
CA ARG A 64 -5.53 0.75 22.94
C ARG A 64 -5.03 1.52 21.72
N TRP A 65 -4.79 0.80 20.64
CA TRP A 65 -4.34 1.39 19.37
C TRP A 65 -4.87 0.61 18.18
N ALA A 66 -4.88 1.25 17.01
CA ALA A 66 -5.28 0.66 15.74
C ALA A 66 -4.26 1.01 14.65
N VAL A 67 -4.22 0.20 13.60
CA VAL A 67 -3.44 0.45 12.39
C VAL A 67 -4.37 0.93 11.29
N VAL A 68 -3.97 1.95 10.53
CA VAL A 68 -4.65 2.35 9.29
C VAL A 68 -3.77 1.94 8.11
N ASP A 69 -4.37 1.15 7.22
CA ASP A 69 -3.76 0.47 6.07
C ASP A 69 -2.61 -0.49 6.44
N ALA A 70 -2.12 -1.25 5.46
CA ALA A 70 -1.20 -2.35 5.65
C ALA A 70 -0.07 -2.40 4.61
N GLY A 71 0.10 -1.34 3.83
CA GLY A 71 1.20 -1.22 2.88
C GLY A 71 1.22 -2.32 1.82
N LEU A 72 2.42 -2.55 1.27
CA LEU A 72 2.66 -3.49 0.18
C LEU A 72 2.70 -4.96 0.64
N PRO A 73 2.54 -5.93 -0.28
CA PRO A 73 2.75 -7.34 0.00
C PRO A 73 4.15 -7.65 0.50
N GLY A 74 4.26 -8.58 1.46
CA GLY A 74 5.53 -9.04 1.99
C GLY A 74 6.20 -8.09 2.99
N ARG A 75 5.48 -7.07 3.47
CA ARG A 75 6.00 -6.07 4.42
C ARG A 75 5.51 -6.25 5.86
N ALA A 76 4.71 -7.28 6.14
CA ALA A 76 4.15 -7.55 7.46
C ALA A 76 5.20 -7.57 8.59
N ALA A 77 6.35 -8.21 8.38
CA ALA A 77 7.41 -8.29 9.39
C ALA A 77 7.96 -6.93 9.79
N GLU A 78 8.22 -6.05 8.82
CA GLU A 78 8.68 -4.67 9.07
C GLU A 78 7.64 -3.87 9.87
N ILE A 79 6.36 -4.03 9.55
CA ILE A 79 5.26 -3.35 10.23
C ILE A 79 5.13 -3.84 11.67
N ILE A 80 5.25 -5.15 11.90
CA ILE A 80 5.24 -5.78 13.22
C ILE A 80 6.42 -5.29 14.05
N GLU A 81 7.65 -5.36 13.52
CA GLU A 81 8.87 -4.89 14.20
C GLU A 81 8.75 -3.41 14.61
N ALA A 82 8.24 -2.56 13.72
CA ALA A 82 8.03 -1.14 13.99
C ALA A 82 6.93 -0.91 15.07
N ALA A 83 5.85 -1.70 15.03
CA ALA A 83 4.79 -1.66 16.03
C ALA A 83 5.31 -2.07 17.42
N GLU A 84 6.05 -3.18 17.51
CA GLU A 84 6.65 -3.66 18.76
C GLU A 84 7.63 -2.64 19.34
N ALA A 85 8.44 -2.00 18.49
CA ALA A 85 9.35 -0.94 18.94
C ALA A 85 8.63 0.27 19.55
N ARG A 86 7.40 0.56 19.13
CA ARG A 86 6.60 1.69 19.63
C ARG A 86 5.70 1.32 20.80
N PHE A 87 5.03 0.19 20.73
CA PHE A 87 3.95 -0.20 21.64
C PHE A 87 4.35 -1.29 22.63
N GLY A 88 5.55 -1.86 22.49
CA GLY A 88 6.09 -2.95 23.30
C GLY A 88 6.04 -4.30 22.58
N THR A 89 7.01 -5.17 22.86
CA THR A 89 7.07 -6.53 22.32
C THR A 89 5.78 -7.30 22.63
N GLY A 90 5.22 -7.98 21.64
CA GLY A 90 3.97 -8.73 21.78
C GLY A 90 2.71 -7.87 21.93
N SER A 91 2.82 -6.53 21.84
CA SER A 91 1.63 -5.67 21.77
C SER A 91 0.87 -5.92 20.47
N LYS A 92 -0.47 -5.83 20.55
CA LYS A 92 -1.35 -5.97 19.40
C LYS A 92 -2.29 -4.79 19.27
N PRO A 93 -2.66 -4.38 18.04
CA PRO A 93 -3.71 -3.41 17.83
C PRO A 93 -5.06 -4.05 18.15
N GLU A 94 -6.08 -3.21 18.30
CA GLU A 94 -7.47 -3.63 18.42
C GLU A 94 -8.10 -3.94 17.04
N ALA A 95 -7.58 -3.31 15.99
CA ALA A 95 -8.12 -3.37 14.64
C ALA A 95 -7.09 -2.95 13.58
N ILE A 96 -7.23 -3.52 12.38
CA ILE A 96 -6.71 -2.95 11.14
C ILE A 96 -7.87 -2.21 10.47
N LEU A 97 -7.67 -0.95 10.13
CA LEU A 97 -8.65 -0.06 9.52
C LEU A 97 -8.18 0.21 8.08
N LEU A 98 -8.97 -0.13 7.08
CA LEU A 98 -8.62 0.11 5.69
C LEU A 98 -9.29 1.39 5.19
N THR A 99 -8.51 2.24 4.53
CA THR A 99 -9.05 3.36 3.75
C THR A 99 -9.77 2.84 2.51
N HIS A 100 -9.18 1.84 1.85
CA HIS A 100 -9.74 1.11 0.72
C HIS A 100 -8.89 -0.16 0.42
N GLY A 101 -9.27 -0.92 -0.61
CA GLY A 101 -8.68 -2.23 -0.91
C GLY A 101 -7.63 -2.31 -2.02
N HIS A 102 -6.99 -1.22 -2.46
CA HIS A 102 -5.88 -1.34 -3.41
C HIS A 102 -4.65 -2.02 -2.79
N MET A 103 -3.85 -2.65 -3.64
CA MET A 103 -2.81 -3.62 -3.25
C MET A 103 -1.77 -3.05 -2.28
N ASP A 104 -1.43 -1.79 -2.46
CA ASP A 104 -0.48 -1.02 -1.67
C ASP A 104 -1.05 -0.52 -0.33
N HIS A 105 -2.37 -0.71 -0.10
CA HIS A 105 -3.03 -0.45 1.16
C HIS A 105 -3.40 -1.74 1.92
N ILE A 106 -3.61 -2.86 1.22
CA ILE A 106 -4.00 -4.14 1.85
C ILE A 106 -2.93 -5.23 1.78
N GLY A 107 -1.79 -4.95 1.17
CA GLY A 107 -0.82 -5.95 0.73
C GLY A 107 -0.34 -6.86 1.85
N SER A 108 -0.17 -6.33 3.06
CA SER A 108 0.17 -7.13 4.25
C SER A 108 -1.00 -7.36 5.22
N ALA A 109 -2.21 -6.88 4.92
CA ALA A 109 -3.34 -6.85 5.86
C ALA A 109 -3.70 -8.24 6.39
N ARG A 110 -3.83 -9.23 5.51
CA ARG A 110 -4.15 -10.62 5.90
C ARG A 110 -3.11 -11.18 6.87
N ARG A 111 -1.82 -11.04 6.54
CA ARG A 111 -0.73 -11.58 7.37
C ARG A 111 -0.64 -10.91 8.74
N LEU A 112 -0.92 -9.60 8.80
CA LEU A 112 -1.02 -8.83 10.03
C LEU A 112 -2.21 -9.27 10.89
N ALA A 113 -3.39 -9.46 10.26
CA ALA A 113 -4.59 -9.93 10.94
C ALA A 113 -4.40 -11.34 11.52
N GLU A 114 -3.78 -12.25 10.77
CA GLU A 114 -3.42 -13.60 11.24
C GLU A 114 -2.39 -13.56 12.36
N HIS A 115 -1.43 -12.63 12.32
CA HIS A 115 -0.39 -12.51 13.35
C HIS A 115 -0.94 -12.01 14.68
N TRP A 116 -1.77 -10.96 14.65
CA TRP A 116 -2.32 -10.34 15.85
C TRP A 116 -3.63 -10.97 16.33
N ASP A 117 -4.25 -11.83 15.49
CA ASP A 117 -5.58 -12.40 15.67
C ASP A 117 -6.65 -11.32 15.90
N ILE A 118 -6.81 -10.44 14.91
CA ILE A 118 -7.69 -9.26 14.97
C ILE A 118 -8.51 -9.07 13.69
N PRO A 119 -9.64 -8.32 13.78
CA PRO A 119 -10.43 -7.97 12.61
C PRO A 119 -9.77 -6.90 11.72
N ILE A 120 -10.10 -6.97 10.44
CA ILE A 120 -9.87 -5.92 9.44
C ILE A 120 -11.21 -5.23 9.18
N TYR A 121 -11.27 -3.90 9.27
CA TYR A 121 -12.47 -3.13 9.02
C TYR A 121 -12.34 -2.30 7.75
N ALA A 122 -13.35 -2.36 6.90
CA ALA A 122 -13.46 -1.55 5.69
C ALA A 122 -14.91 -1.10 5.49
N HIS A 123 -15.11 -0.11 4.61
CA HIS A 123 -16.45 0.31 4.23
C HIS A 123 -17.22 -0.84 3.55
N PRO A 124 -18.56 -0.97 3.74
CA PRO A 124 -19.34 -2.03 3.12
C PRO A 124 -19.16 -2.16 1.60
N LEU A 125 -19.07 -1.03 0.88
CA LEU A 125 -18.82 -1.00 -0.57
C LEU A 125 -17.43 -1.52 -0.99
N GLU A 126 -16.48 -1.70 -0.06
CA GLU A 126 -15.19 -2.31 -0.35
C GLU A 126 -15.22 -3.84 -0.21
N LEU A 127 -16.21 -4.41 0.50
CA LEU A 127 -16.27 -5.83 0.81
C LEU A 127 -16.27 -6.76 -0.42
N PRO A 128 -16.99 -6.46 -1.52
CA PRO A 128 -16.95 -7.32 -2.70
C PRO A 128 -15.54 -7.52 -3.25
N TYR A 129 -14.68 -6.51 -3.14
CA TYR A 129 -13.32 -6.54 -3.63
C TYR A 129 -12.38 -7.23 -2.65
N LEU A 130 -12.55 -6.96 -1.35
CA LEU A 130 -11.74 -7.53 -0.27
C LEU A 130 -12.04 -9.02 0.00
N THR A 131 -13.17 -9.52 -0.51
CA THR A 131 -13.58 -10.94 -0.42
C THR A 131 -13.41 -11.68 -1.75
N ALA A 132 -12.80 -11.03 -2.75
CA ALA A 132 -12.64 -11.53 -4.11
C ALA A 132 -13.96 -11.92 -4.82
N LYS A 133 -15.10 -11.36 -4.39
CA LYS A 133 -16.41 -11.52 -5.05
C LYS A 133 -16.50 -10.73 -6.35
N SER A 134 -15.82 -9.59 -6.43
CA SER A 134 -15.75 -8.74 -7.62
C SER A 134 -14.36 -8.14 -7.77
N PRO A 135 -13.84 -7.88 -8.98
CA PRO A 135 -12.65 -7.06 -9.16
C PRO A 135 -12.98 -5.57 -8.95
N TYR A 136 -11.98 -4.75 -8.62
CA TYR A 136 -12.14 -3.29 -8.67
C TYR A 136 -12.43 -2.81 -10.10
N PRO A 137 -13.09 -1.64 -10.26
CA PRO A 137 -13.07 -0.91 -11.53
C PRO A 137 -11.64 -0.86 -12.09
N PRO A 138 -11.41 -1.30 -13.35
CA PRO A 138 -10.06 -1.41 -13.90
C PRO A 138 -9.34 -0.07 -13.90
N SER A 139 -8.03 -0.10 -13.66
CA SER A 139 -7.18 1.08 -13.78
C SER A 139 -7.22 1.63 -15.21
N ASP A 140 -7.14 2.95 -15.34
CA ASP A 140 -7.16 3.66 -16.61
C ASP A 140 -5.77 4.21 -16.97
N PRO A 141 -4.97 3.50 -17.77
CA PRO A 141 -3.63 3.96 -18.15
C PRO A 141 -3.64 5.10 -19.19
N THR A 142 -4.83 5.49 -19.70
CA THR A 142 -5.01 6.53 -20.74
C THR A 142 -5.30 7.92 -20.17
N VAL A 143 -5.53 8.02 -18.86
CA VAL A 143 -5.79 9.29 -18.15
C VAL A 143 -4.58 10.23 -18.11
N GLY A 144 -3.40 9.70 -18.43
CA GLY A 144 -2.15 10.44 -18.51
C GLY A 144 -1.41 10.55 -17.18
N GLY A 145 -0.13 10.89 -17.25
CA GLY A 145 0.75 10.95 -16.09
C GLY A 145 1.62 9.70 -15.90
N ALA A 146 2.62 9.83 -15.03
CA ALA A 146 3.67 8.82 -14.89
C ALA A 146 3.16 7.49 -14.31
N ILE A 147 2.37 7.52 -13.23
CA ILE A 147 1.78 6.30 -12.67
C ILE A 147 0.78 5.65 -13.64
N ALA A 148 -0.05 6.43 -14.33
CA ALA A 148 -0.94 5.90 -15.37
C ALA A 148 -0.17 5.19 -16.49
N PHE A 149 1.00 5.73 -16.85
CA PHE A 149 1.86 5.07 -17.81
C PHE A 149 2.35 3.70 -17.32
N LEU A 150 2.89 3.68 -16.10
CA LEU A 150 3.46 2.48 -15.48
C LEU A 150 2.40 1.41 -15.14
N SER A 151 1.16 1.81 -14.89
CA SER A 151 0.09 0.88 -14.50
C SER A 151 -0.27 -0.14 -15.58
N ARG A 152 0.10 0.10 -16.85
CA ARG A 152 -0.02 -0.89 -17.94
C ARG A 152 0.69 -2.20 -17.64
N PHE A 153 1.73 -2.15 -16.81
CA PHE A 153 2.57 -3.31 -16.49
C PHE A 153 2.22 -3.92 -15.14
N TRP A 154 1.25 -3.36 -14.42
CA TRP A 154 0.80 -3.88 -13.15
C TRP A 154 -0.32 -4.90 -13.35
N ARG A 155 -0.18 -6.05 -12.71
CA ARG A 155 -1.22 -7.08 -12.69
C ARG A 155 -2.06 -6.87 -11.44
N ALA A 156 -3.34 -6.55 -11.63
CA ALA A 156 -4.30 -6.64 -10.55
C ALA A 156 -4.48 -8.12 -10.17
N ALA A 157 -4.08 -8.47 -8.95
CA ALA A 157 -4.34 -9.79 -8.39
C ALA A 157 -5.41 -9.62 -7.30
N PRO A 158 -6.56 -10.31 -7.40
CA PRO A 158 -7.55 -10.31 -6.32
C PRO A 158 -6.90 -10.79 -5.02
N ARG A 159 -7.30 -10.19 -3.90
CA ARG A 159 -6.91 -10.67 -2.57
C ARG A 159 -8.16 -10.94 -1.75
N ASP A 160 -8.15 -12.08 -1.09
CA ASP A 160 -9.21 -12.49 -0.18
C ASP A 160 -8.76 -12.33 1.27
N LEU A 161 -9.35 -11.34 1.95
CA LEU A 161 -9.11 -11.01 3.35
C LEU A 161 -10.03 -11.78 4.31
N ARG A 162 -10.89 -12.68 3.81
CA ARG A 162 -11.64 -13.58 4.69
C ARG A 162 -10.71 -14.52 5.47
N PRO A 163 -11.08 -14.88 6.72
CA PRO A 163 -12.33 -14.52 7.41
C PRO A 163 -12.24 -13.21 8.22
N HIS A 164 -11.16 -12.44 8.10
CA HIS A 164 -10.85 -11.33 9.02
C HIS A 164 -11.59 -10.03 8.69
N VAL A 165 -12.04 -9.84 7.44
CA VAL A 165 -12.70 -8.60 7.00
C VAL A 165 -14.12 -8.45 7.56
N ARG A 166 -14.43 -7.25 8.05
CA ARG A 166 -15.71 -6.84 8.65
C ARG A 166 -16.10 -5.45 8.18
N GLU A 167 -17.39 -5.13 8.25
CA GLU A 167 -17.91 -3.79 7.95
C GLU A 167 -17.52 -2.79 9.04
N LEU A 168 -17.12 -1.59 8.61
CA LEU A 168 -16.94 -0.45 9.51
C LEU A 168 -18.29 -0.08 10.15
N PRO A 169 -18.36 0.00 11.49
CA PRO A 169 -19.58 0.42 12.17
C PRO A 169 -19.87 1.91 11.90
N PRO A 170 -21.12 2.33 11.67
CA PRO A 170 -21.48 3.72 11.38
C PRO A 170 -20.89 4.73 12.37
N GLY A 171 -20.13 5.70 11.84
CA GLY A 171 -19.62 6.86 12.59
C GLY A 171 -18.60 6.54 13.70
N LYS A 172 -18.13 5.29 13.82
CA LYS A 172 -17.19 4.85 14.85
C LYS A 172 -15.96 4.20 14.23
N VAL A 173 -14.81 4.42 14.84
CA VAL A 173 -13.55 3.79 14.42
C VAL A 173 -13.17 2.74 15.47
N PRO A 174 -13.25 1.43 15.16
CA PRO A 174 -12.87 0.38 16.09
C PRO A 174 -11.46 0.55 16.66
N GLY A 175 -11.30 0.26 17.95
CA GLY A 175 -10.00 0.28 18.64
C GLY A 175 -9.53 1.63 19.19
N VAL A 176 -10.11 2.74 18.74
CA VAL A 176 -9.68 4.09 19.15
C VAL A 176 -10.86 5.00 19.47
N THR A 177 -10.61 6.06 20.23
CA THR A 177 -11.63 7.03 20.66
C THR A 177 -11.34 8.42 20.07
N GLY A 178 -12.38 9.24 19.91
CA GLY A 178 -12.27 10.58 19.32
C GLY A 178 -12.15 10.61 17.79
N TRP A 179 -12.02 9.45 17.14
CA TRP A 179 -11.97 9.30 15.70
C TRP A 179 -13.34 8.98 15.11
N LYS A 180 -13.60 9.52 13.92
CA LYS A 180 -14.71 9.15 13.04
C LYS A 180 -14.15 8.80 11.66
N TRP A 181 -14.81 7.90 10.94
CA TRP A 181 -14.57 7.75 9.51
C TRP A 181 -15.59 8.56 8.72
N ILE A 182 -15.18 9.00 7.54
CA ILE A 182 -15.96 9.80 6.59
C ILE A 182 -15.89 9.07 5.26
N ALA A 183 -17.03 8.84 4.61
CA ALA A 183 -17.05 8.29 3.27
C ALA A 183 -16.43 9.30 2.31
N THR A 184 -15.40 8.89 1.58
CA THR A 184 -14.70 9.73 0.60
C THR A 184 -14.58 9.01 -0.75
N PRO A 185 -15.72 8.62 -1.36
CA PRO A 185 -15.73 7.86 -2.60
C PRO A 185 -15.07 8.61 -3.74
N GLY A 186 -14.63 7.85 -4.74
CA GLY A 186 -14.12 8.35 -6.01
C GLY A 186 -12.80 7.70 -6.42
N HIS A 187 -11.82 7.65 -5.52
CA HIS A 187 -10.60 6.87 -5.74
C HIS A 187 -10.91 5.37 -5.80
N SER A 188 -11.73 4.89 -4.87
CA SER A 188 -12.43 3.62 -4.94
C SER A 188 -13.91 3.84 -4.53
N PRO A 189 -14.80 2.87 -4.79
CA PRO A 189 -16.23 3.00 -4.49
C PRO A 189 -16.56 3.25 -3.02
N GLY A 190 -15.90 2.55 -2.12
CA GLY A 190 -16.10 2.66 -0.67
C GLY A 190 -14.90 3.27 0.05
N HIS A 191 -14.11 4.10 -0.62
CA HIS A 191 -12.98 4.76 0.03
C HIS A 191 -13.44 5.57 1.26
N VAL A 192 -12.68 5.52 2.35
CA VAL A 192 -12.92 6.31 3.56
C VAL A 192 -11.68 7.06 4.02
N SER A 193 -11.92 8.17 4.73
CA SER A 193 -10.90 8.91 5.46
C SER A 193 -11.22 8.92 6.96
N PHE A 194 -10.21 9.02 7.81
CA PHE A 194 -10.37 9.04 9.27
C PHE A 194 -10.02 10.42 9.83
N PHE A 195 -10.91 10.98 10.66
CA PHE A 195 -10.74 12.33 11.20
C PHE A 195 -10.92 12.35 12.72
N ARG A 196 -10.03 13.06 13.40
CA ARG A 196 -10.13 13.37 14.83
C ARG A 196 -10.33 14.87 15.03
N ALA A 197 -11.49 15.24 15.52
CA ALA A 197 -11.89 16.64 15.63
C ALA A 197 -11.10 17.43 16.69
N SER A 198 -10.69 16.78 17.79
CA SER A 198 -10.06 17.44 18.94
C SER A 198 -8.75 18.16 18.60
N ASP A 199 -8.00 17.66 17.62
CA ASP A 199 -6.73 18.22 17.15
C ASP A 199 -6.66 18.35 15.62
N ARG A 200 -7.80 18.13 14.95
CA ARG A 200 -7.97 18.25 13.49
C ARG A 200 -6.98 17.42 12.68
N VAL A 201 -6.70 16.20 13.14
CA VAL A 201 -5.87 15.24 12.40
C VAL A 201 -6.73 14.49 11.40
N LEU A 202 -6.32 14.51 10.14
CA LEU A 202 -6.95 13.81 9.03
C LEU A 202 -6.02 12.74 8.47
N ILE A 203 -6.45 11.48 8.46
CA ILE A 203 -5.87 10.42 7.65
C ILE A 203 -6.75 10.29 6.39
N ALA A 204 -6.32 10.91 5.31
CA ALA A 204 -7.09 11.08 4.09
C ALA A 204 -7.09 9.84 3.18
N GLY A 205 -6.18 8.87 3.39
CA GLY A 205 -5.97 7.79 2.44
C GLY A 205 -5.62 8.36 1.06
N ASP A 206 -6.29 7.84 0.04
CA ASP A 206 -6.15 8.23 -1.36
C ASP A 206 -7.29 9.12 -1.86
N ALA A 207 -7.98 9.81 -0.95
CA ALA A 207 -8.84 10.93 -1.32
C ALA A 207 -8.01 12.11 -1.88
N VAL A 208 -6.78 12.28 -1.35
CA VAL A 208 -5.75 13.23 -1.79
C VAL A 208 -4.36 12.64 -1.52
N ALA A 209 -3.31 13.14 -2.18
CA ALA A 209 -1.92 12.77 -1.91
C ALA A 209 -1.10 13.98 -1.43
N THR A 210 -0.02 13.70 -0.68
CA THR A 210 0.96 14.72 -0.25
C THR A 210 2.21 14.76 -1.14
N MET A 211 2.15 14.11 -2.30
CA MET A 211 3.15 14.15 -3.35
C MET A 211 2.46 14.10 -4.72
N ASN A 212 3.08 14.68 -5.75
CA ASN A 212 2.54 14.63 -7.11
C ASN A 212 3.00 13.35 -7.83
N MET A 213 2.15 12.33 -7.87
CA MET A 213 2.44 11.06 -8.53
C MET A 213 2.15 11.08 -10.05
N ASP A 214 1.38 12.07 -10.52
CA ASP A 214 1.04 12.19 -11.95
C ASP A 214 2.22 12.74 -12.76
N SER A 215 3.20 13.38 -12.10
CA SER A 215 4.40 13.93 -12.73
C SER A 215 5.62 13.02 -12.55
N TRP A 216 6.37 12.77 -13.62
CA TRP A 216 7.67 12.08 -13.55
C TRP A 216 8.64 12.76 -12.58
N SER A 217 8.72 14.10 -12.62
CA SER A 217 9.57 14.85 -11.69
C SER A 217 9.02 14.81 -10.27
N GLY A 218 7.70 14.71 -10.10
CA GLY A 218 7.07 14.56 -8.79
C GLY A 218 7.37 13.20 -8.16
N LEU A 219 7.33 12.11 -8.95
CA LEU A 219 7.72 10.77 -8.51
C LEU A 219 9.19 10.69 -8.08
N VAL A 220 10.09 11.35 -8.81
CA VAL A 220 11.53 11.31 -8.51
C VAL A 220 11.90 12.25 -7.36
N SER A 221 11.38 13.48 -7.37
CA SER A 221 11.76 14.48 -6.37
C SER A 221 11.15 14.25 -5.00
N GLY A 222 10.00 13.55 -4.92
CA GLY A 222 9.26 13.36 -3.67
C GLY A 222 8.84 14.67 -3.00
N ARG A 223 8.83 15.78 -3.74
CA ARG A 223 8.52 17.10 -3.18
C ARG A 223 7.11 17.11 -2.61
N GLN A 224 6.99 17.56 -1.36
CA GLN A 224 5.70 17.68 -0.69
C GLN A 224 4.80 18.66 -1.44
N ALA A 225 3.64 18.18 -1.87
CA ALA A 225 2.60 18.97 -2.53
C ALA A 225 1.23 18.33 -2.29
N LEU A 226 0.18 19.13 -2.14
CA LEU A 226 -1.18 18.59 -2.23
C LEU A 226 -1.47 18.29 -3.70
N ALA A 227 -1.82 17.04 -3.97
CA ALA A 227 -2.09 16.56 -5.32
C ALA A 227 -3.26 15.58 -5.31
N ARG A 228 -3.73 15.23 -6.50
CA ARG A 228 -4.66 14.10 -6.67
C ARG A 228 -3.92 12.81 -6.26
N ALA A 229 -4.66 11.86 -5.69
CA ALA A 229 -4.14 10.51 -5.57
C ALA A 229 -3.87 9.90 -6.96
N GLY A 230 -3.01 8.90 -7.03
CA GLY A 230 -2.45 8.39 -8.28
C GLY A 230 -3.53 8.05 -9.31
N THR A 231 -3.51 8.74 -10.45
CA THR A 231 -4.55 8.62 -11.47
C THR A 231 -4.24 7.46 -12.42
N PRO A 232 -4.43 6.22 -11.99
CA PRO A 232 -5.24 5.42 -12.90
C PRO A 232 -6.40 4.77 -12.18
N PHE A 233 -6.47 4.89 -10.86
CA PHE A 233 -7.43 4.13 -10.07
C PHE A 233 -8.74 4.86 -9.80
N THR A 234 -8.77 6.20 -9.92
CA THR A 234 -9.97 6.99 -9.71
C THR A 234 -11.09 6.60 -10.66
N CYS A 235 -12.14 5.99 -10.11
CA CYS A 235 -13.30 5.47 -10.84
C CYS A 235 -14.50 6.43 -10.88
N ASP A 236 -14.50 7.48 -10.06
CA ASP A 236 -15.49 8.56 -10.10
C ASP A 236 -14.86 9.92 -9.72
N TRP A 237 -14.61 10.75 -10.73
CA TRP A 237 -14.02 12.08 -10.57
C TRP A 237 -14.95 13.11 -9.92
N GLN A 238 -16.26 12.95 -10.08
CA GLN A 238 -17.24 13.85 -9.47
C GLN A 238 -17.33 13.57 -7.97
N ALA A 239 -17.38 12.30 -7.58
CA ALA A 239 -17.30 11.88 -6.19
C ALA A 239 -15.97 12.31 -5.57
N THR A 240 -14.82 12.12 -6.24
CA THR A 240 -13.52 12.61 -5.73
C THR A 240 -13.56 14.10 -5.45
N ARG A 241 -14.11 14.92 -6.36
CA ARG A 241 -14.22 16.37 -6.14
C ARG A 241 -15.08 16.70 -4.92
N ALA A 242 -16.22 16.01 -4.75
CA ALA A 242 -17.09 16.21 -3.60
C ALA A 242 -16.37 15.82 -2.29
N SER A 243 -15.71 14.67 -2.27
CA SER A 243 -14.90 14.19 -1.15
C SER A 243 -13.78 15.18 -0.78
N VAL A 244 -13.05 15.71 -1.77
CA VAL A 244 -11.99 16.71 -1.54
C VAL A 244 -12.57 18.00 -0.92
N ASN A 245 -13.73 18.47 -1.40
CA ASN A 245 -14.41 19.63 -0.85
C ASN A 245 -14.83 19.40 0.62
N GLU A 246 -15.40 18.24 0.92
CA GLU A 246 -15.80 17.88 2.29
C GLU A 246 -14.58 17.82 3.23
N LEU A 247 -13.50 17.17 2.80
CA LEU A 247 -12.25 17.10 3.57
C LEU A 247 -11.62 18.47 3.81
N ALA A 248 -11.71 19.39 2.85
CA ALA A 248 -11.22 20.76 3.02
C ALA A 248 -12.04 21.54 4.06
N GLN A 249 -13.35 21.31 4.16
CA GLN A 249 -14.22 21.95 5.17
C GLN A 249 -13.88 21.54 6.60
N LEU A 250 -13.26 20.37 6.80
CA LEU A 250 -12.75 19.94 8.11
C LEU A 250 -11.59 20.84 8.60
N ARG A 251 -10.94 21.57 7.68
CA ARG A 251 -9.77 22.43 7.89
C ARG A 251 -8.70 21.72 8.74
N PRO A 252 -8.10 20.61 8.25
CA PRO A 252 -7.15 19.83 9.02
C PRO A 252 -5.86 20.61 9.33
N ASN A 253 -5.33 20.43 10.53
CA ASN A 253 -4.01 20.96 10.93
C ASN A 253 -2.88 19.96 10.66
N VAL A 254 -3.23 18.67 10.58
CA VAL A 254 -2.34 17.58 10.21
C VAL A 254 -3.05 16.71 9.18
N ILE A 255 -2.36 16.36 8.10
CA ILE A 255 -2.85 15.41 7.10
C ILE A 255 -1.84 14.30 6.84
N GLY A 256 -2.30 13.07 6.92
CA GLY A 256 -1.63 11.88 6.41
C GLY A 256 -2.40 11.32 5.21
N CYS A 257 -1.72 10.98 4.12
CA CYS A 257 -2.29 10.41 2.90
C CYS A 257 -1.71 9.02 2.63
N GLY A 258 -2.29 8.24 1.72
CA GLY A 258 -1.71 6.97 1.29
C GLY A 258 -0.29 7.12 0.74
N HIS A 259 -0.01 8.27 0.13
CA HIS A 259 1.28 8.57 -0.49
C HIS A 259 1.84 9.96 -0.14
N GLY A 260 3.17 10.02 -0.06
CA GLY A 260 3.95 11.21 0.26
C GLY A 260 4.24 11.39 1.76
N VAL A 261 4.88 12.50 2.11
CA VAL A 261 5.21 12.79 3.52
C VAL A 261 4.04 13.56 4.17
N PRO A 262 3.51 13.10 5.33
CA PRO A 262 2.47 13.80 6.07
C PRO A 262 2.80 15.29 6.27
N MET A 263 1.78 16.14 6.19
CA MET A 263 1.94 17.58 6.37
C MET A 263 1.33 18.02 7.69
N SER A 264 2.06 18.87 8.42
CA SER A 264 1.60 19.53 9.63
C SER A 264 2.18 20.95 9.62
N ASN A 265 1.36 21.94 9.30
CA ASN A 265 1.75 23.35 9.30
C ASN A 265 0.51 24.24 9.40
N ALA A 266 0.70 25.49 9.85
CA ALA A 266 -0.37 26.45 10.09
C ALA A 266 -1.17 26.83 8.83
N GLU A 267 -0.54 26.75 7.66
CA GLU A 267 -1.16 27.08 6.36
C GLU A 267 -1.98 25.92 5.78
N LEU A 268 -1.90 24.71 6.35
CA LEU A 268 -2.53 23.52 5.79
C LEU A 268 -4.05 23.67 5.56
N PRO A 269 -4.84 24.25 6.48
CA PRO A 269 -6.25 24.56 6.23
C PRO A 269 -6.50 25.34 4.94
N GLU A 270 -5.77 26.44 4.74
CA GLU A 270 -5.92 27.30 3.56
C GLU A 270 -5.39 26.61 2.30
N ARG A 271 -4.32 25.83 2.41
CA ARG A 271 -3.79 25.04 1.31
C ARG A 271 -4.78 23.96 0.85
N MET A 272 -5.48 23.31 1.77
CA MET A 272 -6.53 22.34 1.47
C MET A 272 -7.74 23.00 0.78
N GLU A 273 -8.17 24.15 1.28
CA GLU A 273 -9.26 24.93 0.68
C GLU A 273 -8.91 25.39 -0.75
N ASN A 274 -7.71 25.96 -0.93
CA ASN A 274 -7.19 26.34 -2.25
C ASN A 274 -7.06 25.14 -3.19
N PHE A 275 -6.60 23.99 -2.69
CA PHE A 275 -6.51 22.75 -3.46
C PHE A 275 -7.91 22.28 -3.91
N ALA A 276 -8.90 22.29 -3.02
CA ALA A 276 -10.27 21.91 -3.32
C ALA A 276 -10.91 22.82 -4.39
N GLN A 277 -10.77 24.14 -4.25
CA GLN A 277 -11.26 25.12 -5.25
C GLN A 277 -10.63 24.93 -6.63
N ARG A 278 -9.34 24.54 -6.66
CA ARG A 278 -8.58 24.30 -7.89
C ARG A 278 -8.63 22.86 -8.38
N PHE A 279 -9.31 21.96 -7.67
CA PHE A 279 -9.37 20.56 -8.04
C PHE A 279 -10.06 20.40 -9.40
N ARG A 280 -9.39 19.71 -10.33
CA ARG A 280 -9.94 19.41 -11.66
C ARG A 280 -9.72 17.93 -11.97
N ALA A 281 -10.75 17.32 -12.54
CA ALA A 281 -10.61 16.02 -13.20
C ALA A 281 -9.58 16.13 -14.34
N PRO A 282 -8.91 15.02 -14.71
CA PRO A 282 -8.11 14.94 -15.92
C PRO A 282 -8.92 15.31 -17.18
N ARG A 283 -8.23 15.71 -18.25
CA ARG A 283 -8.89 16.10 -19.52
C ARG A 283 -9.45 14.91 -20.30
N SER A 284 -8.84 13.74 -20.11
CA SER A 284 -9.18 12.49 -20.80
C SER A 284 -9.06 11.33 -19.83
N GLY A 285 -9.70 10.21 -20.17
CA GLY A 285 -9.71 9.00 -19.37
C GLY A 285 -11.10 8.35 -19.38
N ARG A 286 -11.15 7.04 -19.14
CA ARG A 286 -12.33 6.18 -19.08
C ARG A 286 -13.42 6.76 -18.19
N TYR A 287 -13.05 7.24 -17.00
CA TYR A 287 -13.99 7.64 -15.96
C TYR A 287 -14.29 9.15 -15.92
N VAL A 288 -13.69 9.95 -16.82
CA VAL A 288 -13.80 11.42 -16.78
C VAL A 288 -15.21 11.91 -17.09
N ARG A 289 -15.91 11.24 -18.02
CA ARG A 289 -17.26 11.64 -18.46
C ARG A 289 -18.37 10.88 -17.75
N GLN A 290 -18.11 9.61 -17.42
CA GLN A 290 -19.05 8.71 -16.77
C GLN A 290 -18.26 7.92 -15.72
N PRO A 291 -18.73 7.84 -14.47
CA PRO A 291 -18.06 7.05 -13.45
C PRO A 291 -18.31 5.54 -13.65
N ALA A 292 -17.54 4.71 -12.97
CA ALA A 292 -17.95 3.32 -12.74
C ALA A 292 -19.22 3.27 -11.88
N GLN A 293 -20.16 2.39 -12.21
CA GLN A 293 -21.33 2.15 -11.36
C GLN A 293 -21.08 0.87 -10.55
N THR A 294 -21.22 0.97 -9.24
CA THR A 294 -20.92 -0.12 -8.30
C THR A 294 -21.92 -0.18 -7.16
N ASP A 295 -22.12 -1.35 -6.58
CA ASP A 295 -23.01 -1.59 -5.44
C ASP A 295 -22.35 -2.53 -4.39
N ASN A 296 -23.14 -3.02 -3.44
CA ASN A 296 -22.70 -3.98 -2.41
C ASN A 296 -22.33 -5.38 -2.97
N ASN A 297 -22.44 -5.60 -4.28
CA ASN A 297 -22.03 -6.81 -4.98
C ASN A 297 -20.82 -6.58 -5.89
N GLY A 298 -20.40 -5.34 -6.10
CA GLY A 298 -19.23 -4.96 -6.89
C GLY A 298 -19.59 -4.12 -8.10
N ILE A 299 -18.98 -4.40 -9.24
CA ILE A 299 -19.23 -3.66 -10.49
C ILE A 299 -20.62 -3.98 -11.05
N VAL A 300 -21.41 -2.94 -11.32
CA VAL A 300 -22.72 -3.01 -12.00
C VAL A 300 -22.56 -2.63 -13.48
N ASP A 301 -21.88 -1.52 -13.76
CA ASP A 301 -21.64 -1.04 -15.12
C ASP A 301 -20.31 -0.27 -15.20
N LEU A 302 -19.69 -0.28 -16.37
CA LEU A 302 -18.46 0.45 -16.64
C LEU A 302 -18.57 1.23 -17.96
N PRO A 303 -18.05 2.47 -18.00
CA PRO A 303 -17.83 3.16 -19.27
C PRO A 303 -16.96 2.31 -20.20
N ARG A 304 -17.16 2.48 -21.51
CA ARG A 304 -16.36 1.79 -22.53
C ARG A 304 -14.87 2.04 -22.30
N ALA A 305 -14.07 0.98 -22.40
CA ALA A 305 -12.62 1.11 -22.29
C ALA A 305 -12.08 2.04 -23.39
N PRO A 306 -11.23 3.03 -23.05
CA PRO A 306 -10.60 3.89 -24.03
C PRO A 306 -9.62 3.09 -24.90
N PHE A 307 -9.42 3.54 -26.14
CA PHE A 307 -8.40 2.96 -27.00
C PHE A 307 -7.00 3.32 -26.47
N ASP A 308 -6.15 2.31 -26.26
CA ASP A 308 -4.77 2.48 -25.81
C ASP A 308 -3.79 1.89 -26.84
N PRO A 309 -3.10 2.71 -27.64
CA PRO A 309 -2.19 2.21 -28.68
C PRO A 309 -0.83 1.75 -28.13
N VAL A 310 -0.50 2.09 -26.87
CA VAL A 310 0.85 1.92 -26.31
C VAL A 310 1.32 0.45 -26.25
N PRO A 311 0.49 -0.52 -25.83
CA PRO A 311 0.91 -1.93 -25.86
C PRO A 311 1.26 -2.41 -27.27
N PHE A 312 0.48 -2.01 -28.28
CA PHE A 312 0.72 -2.38 -29.68
C PHE A 312 2.00 -1.76 -30.22
N ALA A 313 2.24 -0.47 -29.92
CA ALA A 313 3.46 0.22 -30.31
C ALA A 313 4.71 -0.41 -29.67
N THR A 314 4.61 -0.86 -28.41
CA THR A 314 5.73 -1.53 -27.72
C THR A 314 6.07 -2.87 -28.37
N VAL A 315 5.05 -3.67 -28.71
CA VAL A 315 5.24 -4.93 -29.43
C VAL A 315 5.84 -4.69 -30.81
N ALA A 316 5.32 -3.72 -31.57
CA ALA A 316 5.86 -3.36 -32.89
C ALA A 316 7.32 -2.92 -32.83
N SER A 317 7.68 -2.08 -31.85
CA SER A 317 9.07 -1.64 -31.64
C SER A 317 10.00 -2.80 -31.27
N LEU A 318 9.57 -3.73 -30.41
CA LEU A 318 10.36 -4.92 -30.07
C LEU A 318 10.56 -5.85 -31.28
N VAL A 319 9.53 -6.01 -32.12
CA VAL A 319 9.62 -6.78 -33.37
C VAL A 319 10.61 -6.12 -34.34
N LEU A 320 10.53 -4.79 -34.53
CA LEU A 320 11.45 -4.05 -35.40
C LEU A 320 12.90 -4.11 -34.91
N ILE A 321 13.14 -3.99 -33.60
CA ILE A 321 14.47 -4.18 -33.00
C ILE A 321 14.96 -5.61 -33.24
N GLY A 322 14.10 -6.60 -33.05
CA GLY A 322 14.44 -8.01 -33.32
C GLY A 322 14.81 -8.26 -34.78
N ILE A 323 14.08 -7.66 -35.73
CA ILE A 323 14.38 -7.73 -37.16
C ILE A 323 15.72 -7.05 -37.46
N ALA A 324 15.97 -5.85 -36.90
CA ALA A 324 17.21 -5.12 -37.13
C ALA A 324 18.44 -5.85 -36.56
N LEU A 325 18.34 -6.42 -35.36
CA LEU A 325 19.40 -7.25 -34.76
C LEU A 325 19.61 -8.55 -35.55
N GLY A 326 18.54 -9.18 -36.04
CA GLY A 326 18.62 -10.37 -36.87
C GLY A 326 19.26 -10.11 -38.24
N ALA A 327 18.92 -8.99 -38.89
CA ALA A 327 19.53 -8.57 -40.15
C ALA A 327 21.02 -8.23 -39.97
N GLY A 328 21.38 -7.50 -38.91
CA GLY A 328 22.77 -7.22 -38.57
C GLY A 328 23.60 -8.48 -38.27
N TYR A 329 23.00 -9.48 -37.63
CA TYR A 329 23.65 -10.77 -37.39
C TYR A 329 23.90 -11.56 -38.69
N LEU A 330 22.95 -11.54 -39.63
CA LEU A 330 23.13 -12.19 -40.94
C LEU A 330 24.21 -11.50 -41.78
N GLU A 331 24.25 -10.16 -41.79
CA GLU A 331 25.32 -9.41 -42.45
C GLU A 331 26.71 -9.66 -41.84
N GLU A 332 26.80 -9.92 -40.53
CA GLU A 332 28.08 -10.27 -39.88
C GLU A 332 28.52 -11.71 -40.20
N GLN A 333 27.57 -12.65 -40.36
CA GLN A 333 27.86 -14.01 -40.80
C GLN A 333 28.30 -14.07 -42.27
N GLU A 334 27.73 -13.26 -43.16
CA GLU A 334 28.15 -13.20 -44.57
C GLU A 334 29.54 -12.57 -44.78
N ARG A 335 30.07 -11.84 -43.78
CA ARG A 335 31.42 -11.23 -43.84
C ARG A 335 32.53 -12.10 -43.24
N ARG A 336 32.21 -13.25 -42.63
CA ARG A 336 33.18 -14.20 -42.06
C ARG A 336 33.42 -15.37 -42.99
#